data_AF-A0A914ZCS0-F1
#
_entry.id   AF-A0A914ZCS0-F1
#
_cell.length_a   1.000
_cell.length_b   1.000
_cell.length_c   1.000
_cell.angle_alpha   90.00
_cell.angle_beta   90.00
_cell.angle_gamma   90.00
#
_symmetry.space_group_name_H-M   'P 1'
#
loop_
_entity.id
_entity.type
_entity.pdbx_description
1 polymer ?
#
loop_
_entity_poly.entity_id
_entity_poly.type
_entity_poly.pdbx_seq_one_letter_code
_entity_poly.pdbx_strand_id
1 'polypeptide(L)' 'MTFSTTPTPVEPLRITSQTFSKLLKEIDTFIFDADGVLWLGEERIEGSPEFLDYLLQMVSNFFRRIF' A
#
# COMPACT_ATOMS: atom_id res chain seq x y z
N MET A 1 -7.56 -40.68 19.15
CA MET A 1 -8.38 -39.53 18.73
C MET A 1 -7.42 -38.38 18.48
N THR A 2 -7.11 -38.08 17.22
CA THR A 2 -6.20 -36.99 16.83
C THR A 2 -7.02 -35.83 16.30
N PHE A 3 -7.09 -34.72 17.03
CA PHE A 3 -7.73 -33.51 16.55
C PHE A 3 -6.84 -32.87 15.48
N SER A 4 -7.29 -32.89 14.23
CA SER A 4 -6.65 -32.14 13.15
C SER A 4 -6.98 -30.67 13.34
N THR A 5 -6.09 -29.90 13.96
CA THR A 5 -6.13 -28.43 13.93
C THR A 5 -5.75 -27.98 12.52
N THR A 6 -6.73 -27.87 11.63
CA THR A 6 -6.57 -27.06 10.43
C THR A 6 -6.28 -25.62 10.88
N PRO A 7 -5.14 -25.01 10.51
CA PRO A 7 -4.88 -23.62 10.84
C PRO A 7 -6.00 -22.77 10.23
N THR A 8 -6.63 -21.93 11.06
CA THR A 8 -7.59 -20.93 10.60
C THR A 8 -6.97 -20.12 9.47
N PRO A 9 -7.68 -19.91 8.34
CA PRO A 9 -7.20 -19.02 7.29
C PRO A 9 -6.95 -17.65 7.93
N VAL A 10 -5.69 -17.21 7.95
CA VAL A 10 -5.34 -15.87 8.40
C VAL A 10 -5.81 -14.94 7.28
N GLU A 11 -6.92 -14.24 7.50
CA GLU A 11 -7.37 -13.24 6.53
C GLU A 11 -6.29 -12.16 6.34
N PRO A 12 -6.11 -11.65 5.12
CA PRO A 12 -5.13 -10.61 4.86
C PRO A 12 -5.46 -9.38 5.72
N LEU A 13 -4.44 -8.85 6.41
CA LEU A 13 -4.61 -7.69 7.27
C LEU A 13 -5.06 -6.49 6.44
N ARG A 14 -6.28 -6.02 6.70
CA ARG A 14 -6.80 -4.80 6.09
C ARG A 14 -6.11 -3.60 6.71
N ILE A 15 -5.50 -2.75 5.89
CA ILE A 15 -4.93 -1.48 6.32
C ILE A 15 -6.07 -0.48 6.54
N THR A 16 -6.01 0.25 7.66
CA THR A 16 -6.90 1.35 7.99
C THR A 16 -6.09 2.62 8.18
N SER A 17 -6.73 3.78 8.24
CA SER A 17 -6.04 5.05 8.49
C SER A 17 -5.23 5.03 9.80
N GLN A 18 -5.70 4.31 10.82
CA GLN A 18 -5.00 4.18 12.10
C GLN A 18 -3.72 3.35 11.99
N THR A 19 -3.75 2.25 11.23
CA THR A 19 -2.59 1.34 11.07
C THR A 19 -1.61 1.83 10.02
N PHE A 20 -2.08 2.59 9.02
CA PHE A 20 -1.25 3.11 7.94
C PHE A 20 -0.12 4.01 8.42
N SER A 21 -0.38 4.88 9.40
CA SER A 21 0.65 5.78 9.96
C SER A 21 1.83 5.04 10.61
N LYS A 22 1.58 3.85 11.18
CA LYS A 22 2.65 2.99 11.73
C LYS A 22 3.42 2.33 10.59
N LEU A 23 2.69 1.82 9.60
CA LEU A 23 3.26 1.19 8.42
C LEU A 23 4.22 2.12 7.66
N LEU A 24 3.87 3.40 7.51
CA LEU A 24 4.73 4.40 6.87
C LEU A 24 6.10 4.57 7.53
N LYS A 25 6.23 4.27 8.83
CA LYS A 25 7.52 4.34 9.55
C LYS A 25 8.38 3.09 9.35
N GLU A 26 7.76 2.01 8.90
CA GLU A 26 8.41 0.69 8.73
C GLU A 26 8.72 0.38 7.27
N ILE A 27 8.14 1.14 6.32
CA ILE A 27 8.32 0.95 4.88
C ILE A 27 9.20 2.05 4.30
N ASP A 28 10.30 1.64 3.66
CA ASP A 28 11.22 2.54 2.95
C ASP A 28 10.85 2.73 1.47
N THR A 29 10.05 1.84 0.89
CA THR A 29 9.76 1.85 -0.55
C THR A 29 8.37 1.31 -0.83
N PHE A 30 7.62 2.06 -1.65
CA PHE A 30 6.32 1.64 -2.17
C PHE A 30 6.43 1.36 -3.67
N ILE A 31 5.81 0.28 -4.11
CA ILE A 31 5.68 -0.08 -5.53
C ILE A 31 4.19 -0.11 -5.82
N PHE A 32 3.75 0.69 -6.79
CA PHE A 32 2.37 0.76 -7.21
C PHE A 32 2.24 0.22 -8.62
N ASP A 33 1.15 -0.52 -8.86
CA ASP A 33 0.63 -0.66 -10.21
C ASP A 33 0.04 0.68 -10.68
N ALA A 34 -0.17 0.83 -11.98
CA ALA A 34 -0.61 2.09 -12.57
C ALA A 34 -2.09 2.04 -12.96
N ASP A 35 -2.46 1.14 -13.88
CA ASP A 35 -3.84 0.97 -14.33
C ASP A 35 -4.71 0.34 -13.24
N GLY A 36 -5.84 0.98 -12.93
CA GLY A 36 -6.75 0.53 -11.87
C GLY A 36 -6.30 0.88 -10.45
N VAL A 37 -5.14 1.51 -10.29
CA VAL A 37 -4.60 1.96 -8.99
C VAL A 37 -4.38 3.47 -8.96
N LEU A 38 -3.63 4.01 -9.92
CA LEU A 38 -3.36 5.45 -10.02
C LEU A 38 -4.29 6.15 -11.00
N TRP A 39 -4.68 5.47 -12.08
CA TRP A 39 -5.61 5.97 -13.09
C TRP A 39 -6.51 4.85 -13.65
N LEU A 40 -7.61 5.24 -14.27
CA LEU A 40 -8.52 4.38 -15.00
C LEU A 40 -8.65 4.92 -16.43
N GLY A 41 -7.96 4.28 -17.38
CA GLY A 41 -7.83 4.82 -18.73
C GLY A 41 -7.08 6.16 -18.70
N GLU A 42 -7.69 7.20 -19.25
CA GLU A 42 -7.10 8.55 -19.33
C GLU A 42 -7.34 9.40 -18.07
N GLU A 43 -8.15 8.91 -17.12
CA GLU A 43 -8.52 9.67 -15.92
C GLU A 43 -7.75 9.21 -14.69
N ARG A 44 -7.14 10.16 -13.98
CA ARG A 44 -6.52 9.89 -12.68
C ARG A 44 -7.60 9.48 -11.67
N ILE A 45 -7.32 8.45 -10.87
CA ILE A 45 -8.17 8.11 -9.71
C ILE A 45 -8.10 9.28 -8.71
N GLU A 46 -9.25 9.65 -8.16
CA GLU A 46 -9.36 10.75 -7.20
C GLU A 46 -8.46 10.52 -5.99
N GLY A 47 -7.66 11.53 -5.63
CA GLY A 47 -6.73 11.47 -4.51
C GLY A 47 -5.39 10.79 -4.79
N SER A 48 -5.21 10.12 -5.94
CA SER A 48 -3.96 9.43 -6.27
C SER A 48 -2.75 10.37 -6.32
N PRO A 49 -2.80 11.55 -6.97
CA PRO A 49 -1.67 12.48 -6.99
C PRO A 49 -1.33 13.03 -5.61
N GLU A 50 -2.34 13.42 -4.84
CA GLU A 50 -2.17 13.96 -3.49
C GLU A 50 -1.59 12.90 -2.54
N PHE A 51 -1.96 11.63 -2.75
CA PHE A 51 -1.41 10.50 -2.00
C PHE A 51 0.06 10.23 -2.35
N LEU A 52 0.44 10.28 -3.62
CA LEU A 52 1.83 10.14 -4.03
C LEU A 52 2.69 11.30 -3.50
N ASP A 53 2.21 12.54 -3.59
CA ASP A 53 2.89 13.70 -3.02
C ASP A 53 3.08 13.58 -1.51
N TYR A 54 2.07 13.06 -0.80
CA TYR A 54 2.16 12.76 0.63
C TYR A 54 3.24 11.70 0.93
N LEU A 55 3.29 10.60 0.18
CA LEU A 55 4.31 9.56 0.36
C LEU A 55 5.72 10.09 0.09
N LEU A 56 5.91 10.93 -0.92
CA LEU A 56 7.19 11.56 -1.23
C LEU A 56 7.70 12.47 -0.10
N GLN A 57 6.80 13.14 0.63
CA GLN A 57 7.16 13.97 1.77
C GLN A 57 7.51 13.13 3.02
N MET A 58 6.93 11.95 3.15
CA MET A 58 7.07 11.10 4.33
C MET A 58 8.23 10.10 4.23
N VAL A 59 8.50 9.59 3.03
CA VAL A 59 9.47 8.51 2.81
C VAL A 59 10.74 9.10 2.20
N SER A 60 11.80 9.23 3.02
CA SER A 60 13.09 9.80 2.63
C SER A 60 13.74 9.11 1.41
N ASN A 61 13.39 7.85 1.12
CA ASN A 61 13.97 7.04 0.06
C ASN A 61 12.93 6.51 -0.94
N PHE A 62 11.89 7.29 -1.26
CA PHE A 62 11.06 6.96 -2.42
C PHE A 62 11.95 7.06 -3.67
N PHE A 63 12.46 5.91 -4.12
CA PHE A 63 13.46 5.85 -5.17
C PHE A 63 12.85 6.40 -6.46
N ARG A 64 13.21 7.65 -6.77
CA ARG A 64 13.11 8.24 -8.11
C ARG A 64 13.89 7.36 -9.08
N ARG A 65 13.26 6.30 -9.62
CA ARG A 65 13.43 5.76 -10.98
C ARG A 65 12.86 4.34 -11.06
N ILE A 66 11.59 4.22 -11.39
CA ILE A 66 11.09 3.20 -12.31
C ILE A 66 10.18 4.04 -13.21
N PHE A 67 10.70 4.80 -14.18
CA PHE A 67 11.25 4.38 -15.48
C PHE A 67 12.41 5.30 -15.92
#